data_AF-A0A952LJG8-F1
#
_entry.id   AF-A0A952LJG8-F1
#
_cell.length_a   1.000
_cell.length_b   1.000
_cell.length_c   1.000
_cell.angle_alpha   90.00
_cell.angle_beta   90.00
_cell.angle_gamma   90.00
#
_symmetry.space_group_name_H-M   'P 1'
#
loop_
_entity.id
_entity.type
_entity.pdbx_description
1 polymer ?
#
loop_
_entity_poly.entity_id
_entity_poly.type
_entity_poly.pdbx_seq_one_letter_code
_entity_poly.pdbx_strand_id
1 'polypeptide(L)'
;RAVLNGTGMAGWHGGIADSYRDSADYLHMIGGQFAHHAGKDPALRTGEQEDNYIPYTVHITELGKRHPITEGIDDFELVTEQYWVLSDEYNDVLATTTQEVRPWDAWNRPVTAPAVWTRQWGKGRIFVSAPGHRIEVVENPNVKKIIERGLLWAAR
;
A
#
# COMPACT_ATOMS: atom_id res chain seq x y z
N ARG A 1 -8.68 -14.81 -15.33
CA ARG A 1 -9.00 -16.27 -15.25
C ARG A 1 -8.10 -17.03 -14.27
N ALA A 2 -6.76 -16.90 -14.33
CA ALA A 2 -5.85 -17.61 -13.42
C ALA A 2 -6.13 -17.37 -11.92
N VAL A 3 -6.25 -16.11 -11.51
CA VAL A 3 -6.53 -15.74 -10.11
C VAL A 3 -7.86 -16.34 -9.63
N LEU A 4 -8.94 -16.20 -10.40
CA LEU A 4 -10.24 -16.82 -10.08
C LEU A 4 -10.13 -18.33 -9.83
N ASN A 5 -9.21 -19.01 -10.53
CA ASN A 5 -9.01 -20.45 -10.43
C ASN A 5 -8.02 -20.89 -9.34
N GLY A 6 -7.41 -19.95 -8.60
CA GLY A 6 -6.58 -20.26 -7.43
C GLY A 6 -5.14 -19.75 -7.49
N THR A 7 -4.70 -19.18 -8.61
CA THR A 7 -3.36 -18.59 -8.67
C THR A 7 -3.29 -17.35 -7.78
N GLY A 8 -2.31 -17.29 -6.88
CA GLY A 8 -2.01 -16.10 -6.09
C GLY A 8 -1.60 -14.91 -6.95
N MET A 9 -1.97 -13.70 -6.52
CA MET A 9 -1.45 -12.45 -7.07
C MET A 9 -0.86 -11.64 -5.93
N ALA A 10 0.38 -11.19 -6.08
CA ALA A 10 1.04 -10.42 -5.05
C ALA A 10 2.02 -9.44 -5.65
N GLY A 11 2.17 -8.29 -5.01
CA GLY A 11 3.08 -7.25 -5.45
C GLY A 11 3.13 -6.09 -4.49
N TRP A 12 3.94 -5.09 -4.83
CA TRP A 12 4.06 -3.88 -4.05
C TRP A 12 4.14 -2.65 -4.94
N HIS A 13 3.81 -1.52 -4.33
CA HIS A 13 3.95 -0.18 -4.87
C HIS A 13 3.34 -0.04 -6.28
N GLY A 14 3.96 0.74 -7.17
CA GLY A 14 3.46 1.00 -8.51
C GLY A 14 3.33 -0.25 -9.40
N GLY A 15 4.14 -1.28 -9.14
CA GLY A 15 4.08 -2.55 -9.88
C GLY A 15 2.78 -3.34 -9.70
N ILE A 16 1.94 -2.97 -8.72
CA ILE A 16 0.62 -3.58 -8.51
C ILE A 16 -0.48 -2.53 -8.36
N ALA A 17 -0.32 -1.55 -7.47
CA ALA A 17 -1.36 -0.60 -7.11
C ALA A 17 -1.47 0.56 -8.11
N ASP A 18 -0.45 0.74 -8.97
CA ASP A 18 -0.43 1.78 -10.00
C ASP A 18 -0.49 1.25 -11.44
N SER A 19 -0.62 -0.07 -11.58
CA SER A 19 -0.63 -0.74 -12.88
C SER A 19 -2.05 -0.84 -13.43
N TYR A 20 -2.17 -0.84 -14.77
CA TYR A 20 -3.44 -1.05 -15.48
C TYR A 20 -4.59 -0.12 -15.03
N ARG A 21 -4.29 1.17 -14.83
CA ARG A 21 -5.24 2.19 -14.34
C ARG A 21 -6.51 2.34 -15.19
N ASP A 22 -6.47 1.91 -16.45
CA ASP A 22 -7.57 1.93 -17.41
C ASP A 22 -8.41 0.64 -17.39
N SER A 23 -8.07 -0.34 -16.56
CA SER A 23 -8.77 -1.62 -16.46
C SER A 23 -9.61 -1.71 -15.19
N ALA A 24 -10.92 -1.45 -15.31
CA ALA A 24 -11.85 -1.61 -14.19
C ALA A 24 -11.82 -3.03 -13.58
N ASP A 25 -11.67 -4.06 -14.41
CA ASP A 25 -11.57 -5.45 -13.97
C ASP A 25 -10.32 -5.70 -13.11
N TYR A 26 -9.19 -5.12 -13.50
CA TYR A 26 -7.95 -5.23 -12.71
C TYR A 26 -8.09 -4.51 -11.38
N LEU A 27 -8.60 -3.28 -11.39
CA LEU A 27 -8.78 -2.47 -10.19
C LEU A 27 -9.78 -3.12 -9.22
N HIS A 28 -10.86 -3.70 -9.74
CA HIS A 28 -11.83 -4.44 -8.92
C HIS A 28 -11.24 -5.72 -8.31
N MET A 29 -10.34 -6.39 -9.05
CA MET A 29 -9.62 -7.56 -8.53
C MET A 29 -8.59 -7.15 -7.47
N ILE A 30 -7.75 -6.14 -7.71
CA ILE A 30 -6.71 -5.70 -6.78
C ILE A 30 -7.30 -4.97 -5.55
N GLY A 31 -8.45 -4.32 -5.70
CA GLY A 31 -9.14 -3.59 -4.64
C GLY A 31 -8.51 -2.25 -4.28
N GLY A 32 -7.54 -1.78 -5.05
CA GLY A 32 -6.82 -0.53 -4.76
C GLY A 32 -6.22 0.09 -6.01
N GLN A 33 -6.26 1.42 -6.08
CA GLN A 33 -5.61 2.21 -7.13
C GLN A 33 -4.85 3.38 -6.50
N PHE A 34 -3.60 3.59 -6.89
CA PHE A 34 -2.89 4.82 -6.58
C PHE A 34 -3.61 6.03 -7.23
N ALA A 35 -3.99 6.99 -6.40
CA ALA A 35 -4.55 8.27 -6.87
C ALA A 35 -3.58 9.44 -6.69
N HIS A 36 -2.85 9.45 -5.58
CA HIS A 36 -2.01 10.58 -5.21
C HIS A 36 -0.94 10.15 -4.21
N HIS A 37 0.11 10.95 -4.05
CA HIS A 37 0.98 10.92 -2.89
C HIS A 37 1.18 12.34 -2.38
N ALA A 38 1.20 12.49 -1.06
CA ALA A 38 1.52 13.75 -0.43
C ALA A 38 2.97 14.18 -0.77
N GLY A 39 3.16 15.44 -1.17
CA GLY A 39 4.49 16.01 -1.45
C GLY A 39 4.98 16.98 -0.38
N LYS A 40 6.27 17.30 -0.39
CA LYS A 40 6.90 18.34 0.44
C LYS A 40 6.26 19.71 0.20
N ASP A 41 6.58 20.66 1.08
CA ASP A 41 6.26 22.07 0.88
C ASP A 41 6.63 22.50 -0.56
N PRO A 42 5.72 23.14 -1.32
CA PRO A 42 6.00 23.61 -2.68
C PRO A 42 7.31 24.41 -2.82
N ALA A 43 7.72 25.15 -1.79
CA ALA A 43 8.96 25.91 -1.79
C ALA A 43 10.23 25.05 -1.75
N LEU A 44 10.12 23.79 -1.32
CA LEU A 44 11.23 22.84 -1.23
C LEU A 44 11.30 21.87 -2.41
N ARG A 45 10.35 21.96 -3.35
CA ARG A 45 10.24 21.04 -4.48
C ARG A 45 11.27 21.36 -5.55
N THR A 46 11.91 20.33 -6.09
CA THR A 46 12.88 20.45 -7.19
C THR A 46 12.36 19.91 -8.53
N GLY A 47 11.18 19.28 -8.54
CA GLY A 47 10.60 18.58 -9.69
C GLY A 47 11.02 17.10 -9.79
N GLU A 48 11.75 16.58 -8.81
CA GLU A 48 12.25 15.21 -8.78
C GLU A 48 11.41 14.32 -7.87
N GLN A 49 11.58 13.00 -7.97
CA GLN A 49 10.80 12.02 -7.20
C GLN A 49 10.88 12.25 -5.68
N GLU A 50 12.04 12.73 -5.20
CA GLU A 50 12.29 13.08 -3.80
C GLU A 50 11.32 14.13 -3.24
N ASP A 51 10.66 14.91 -4.09
CA ASP A 51 9.62 15.84 -3.67
C ASP A 51 8.44 15.14 -2.98
N ASN A 52 8.27 13.86 -3.24
CA ASN A 52 7.18 13.03 -2.72
C ASN A 52 7.62 12.16 -1.54
N TYR A 53 8.88 12.24 -1.12
CA TYR A 53 9.37 11.47 0.02
C TYR A 53 9.16 12.26 1.31
N ILE A 54 8.17 11.85 2.08
CA ILE A 54 7.82 12.48 3.36
C ILE A 54 7.89 11.45 4.49
N PRO A 55 8.17 11.89 5.74
CA PRO A 55 8.04 11.03 6.89
C PRO A 55 6.57 10.71 7.15
N TYR A 56 6.26 9.44 7.40
CA TYR A 56 4.94 9.01 7.85
C TYR A 56 5.02 7.71 8.65
N THR A 57 3.96 7.43 9.40
CA THR A 57 3.81 6.18 10.14
C THR A 57 2.87 5.23 9.38
N VAL A 58 3.27 3.96 9.33
CA VAL A 58 2.42 2.83 8.97
C VAL A 58 1.87 2.26 10.27
N HIS A 59 0.54 2.26 10.39
CA HIS A 59 -0.19 1.75 11.55
C HIS A 59 -0.73 0.36 11.28
N ILE A 60 -0.40 -0.60 12.14
CA ILE A 60 -0.89 -1.97 12.03
C ILE A 60 -2.31 -2.04 12.62
N THR A 61 -3.26 -2.55 11.85
CA THR A 61 -4.66 -2.64 12.28
C THR A 61 -4.87 -3.80 13.27
N GLU A 62 -6.01 -3.84 13.96
CA GLU A 62 -6.38 -4.99 14.81
C GLU A 62 -6.49 -6.31 14.03
N LEU A 63 -6.79 -6.25 12.74
CA LEU A 63 -6.68 -7.40 11.85
C LEU A 63 -5.21 -7.74 11.59
N GLY A 64 -4.41 -6.75 11.24
CA GLY A 64 -2.97 -6.88 10.99
C GLY A 64 -2.21 -7.52 12.16
N LYS A 65 -2.52 -7.14 13.40
CA LYS A 65 -1.88 -7.71 14.60
C LYS A 65 -2.01 -9.23 14.70
N ARG A 66 -3.05 -9.81 14.10
CA ARG A 66 -3.36 -11.25 14.13
C ARG A 66 -3.12 -11.96 12.79
N HIS A 67 -2.86 -11.21 11.72
CA HIS A 67 -2.68 -11.77 10.39
C HIS A 67 -1.23 -12.25 10.20
N PRO A 68 -0.98 -13.46 9.65
CA PRO A 68 0.36 -14.04 9.55
C PRO A 68 1.37 -13.21 8.74
N ILE A 69 0.89 -12.30 7.89
CA ILE A 69 1.77 -11.37 7.13
C ILE A 69 2.41 -10.35 8.09
N THR A 70 1.63 -9.79 9.00
CA THR A 70 2.00 -8.66 9.86
C THR A 70 2.17 -9.03 11.33
N GLU A 71 1.96 -10.29 11.70
CA GLU A 71 2.13 -10.76 13.08
C GLU A 71 3.55 -10.47 13.62
N GLY A 72 3.60 -9.88 14.82
CA GLY A 72 4.83 -9.47 15.49
C GLY A 72 5.52 -8.25 14.87
N ILE A 73 4.79 -7.47 14.07
CA ILE A 73 5.22 -6.16 13.57
C ILE A 73 4.37 -5.10 14.26
N ASP A 74 5.03 -4.15 14.91
CA ASP A 74 4.41 -2.96 15.49
C ASP A 74 4.33 -1.84 14.45
N ASP A 75 3.68 -0.73 14.80
CA ASP A 75 3.70 0.49 13.99
C ASP A 75 5.14 0.92 13.69
N PHE A 76 5.39 1.41 12.47
CA PHE A 76 6.74 1.77 12.04
C PHE A 76 6.76 2.98 11.12
N GLU A 77 7.88 3.70 11.15
CA GLU A 77 8.08 4.92 10.39
C GLU A 77 8.79 4.63 9.06
N LEU A 78 8.43 5.41 8.04
CA LEU A 78 9.06 5.41 6.72
C LEU A 78 9.32 6.85 6.26
N VAL A 79 10.30 7.00 5.37
CA VAL A 79 10.49 8.23 4.58
C VAL A 79 10.49 7.84 3.10
N THR A 80 9.34 7.98 2.45
CA THR A 80 9.12 7.59 1.05
C THR A 80 7.78 8.18 0.57
N GLU A 81 7.31 7.76 -0.60
CA GLU A 81 5.98 8.13 -1.08
C GLU A 81 4.89 7.57 -0.16
N GLN A 82 4.03 8.46 0.34
CA GLN A 82 2.85 8.10 1.12
C GLN A 82 1.64 8.01 0.19
N TYR A 83 1.26 6.80 -0.19
CA TYR A 83 0.18 6.58 -1.16
C TYR A 83 -1.20 6.94 -0.59
N TRP A 84 -1.94 7.74 -1.35
CA TRP A 84 -3.39 7.80 -1.34
C TRP A 84 -3.92 6.72 -2.27
N VAL A 85 -4.64 5.77 -1.72
CA VAL A 85 -5.23 4.65 -2.46
C VAL A 85 -6.74 4.82 -2.51
N LEU A 86 -7.31 4.78 -3.72
CA LEU A 86 -8.75 4.57 -3.90
C LEU A 86 -9.00 3.09 -3.68
N SER A 87 -9.76 2.75 -2.65
CA SER A 87 -10.05 1.37 -2.26
C SER A 87 -11.51 1.20 -1.90
N ASP A 88 -11.94 -0.06 -1.76
CA ASP A 88 -13.28 -0.43 -1.32
C ASP A 88 -13.25 -1.22 0.01
N GLU A 89 -14.42 -1.45 0.59
CA GLU A 89 -14.58 -2.11 1.90
C GLU A 89 -14.28 -3.61 1.90
N TYR A 90 -14.16 -4.24 0.72
CA TYR A 90 -13.95 -5.69 0.61
C TYR A 90 -12.48 -6.08 0.85
N ASN A 91 -11.58 -5.11 1.03
CA ASN A 91 -10.20 -5.37 1.41
C ASN A 91 -10.09 -5.71 2.90
N ASP A 92 -9.32 -6.77 3.19
CA ASP A 92 -8.79 -7.03 4.52
C ASP A 92 -7.56 -6.14 4.75
N VAL A 93 -7.77 -4.98 5.37
CA VAL A 93 -6.71 -3.98 5.59
C VAL A 93 -5.86 -4.36 6.79
N LEU A 94 -4.60 -4.70 6.54
CA LEU A 94 -3.64 -5.14 7.57
C LEU A 94 -2.85 -3.97 8.16
N ALA A 95 -2.61 -2.94 7.35
CA ALA A 95 -1.98 -1.71 7.81
C ALA A 95 -2.54 -0.50 7.06
N THR A 96 -2.55 0.64 7.72
CA THR A 96 -3.01 1.93 7.19
C THR A 96 -1.95 3.00 7.33
N THR A 97 -2.11 4.09 6.59
CA THR A 97 -1.40 5.33 6.87
C THR A 97 -2.37 6.51 6.71
N THR A 98 -2.11 7.61 7.42
CA THR A 98 -2.95 8.80 7.38
C THR A 98 -2.18 9.97 6.79
N GLN A 99 -2.70 10.52 5.70
CA GLN A 99 -2.23 11.78 5.14
C GLN A 99 -2.93 12.91 5.90
N GLU A 100 -2.14 13.66 6.67
CA GLU A 100 -2.60 14.87 7.35
C GLU A 100 -2.87 16.00 6.34
N VAL A 101 -3.62 17.02 6.76
CA VAL A 101 -3.83 18.23 5.96
C VAL A 101 -2.69 19.20 6.19
N ARG A 102 -2.09 19.71 5.11
CA ARG A 102 -1.11 20.80 5.17
C ARG A 102 -1.65 22.05 4.48
N PRO A 103 -1.08 23.24 4.75
CA PRO A 103 -1.59 24.51 4.20
C PRO A 103 -1.65 24.58 2.66
N TRP A 104 -0.89 23.76 1.96
CA TRP A 104 -0.82 23.71 0.49
C TRP A 104 -1.55 22.53 -0.14
N ASP A 105 -2.24 21.71 0.67
CA ASP A 105 -3.00 20.59 0.15
C ASP A 105 -4.38 21.02 -0.34
N ALA A 106 -4.90 20.32 -1.35
CA ALA A 106 -6.23 20.60 -1.91
C ALA A 106 -7.39 19.98 -1.10
N TRP A 107 -7.09 19.13 -0.11
CA TRP A 107 -8.07 18.51 0.78
C TRP A 107 -8.12 19.20 2.14
N ASN A 108 -9.20 19.00 2.89
CA ASN A 108 -9.51 19.80 4.08
C ASN A 108 -9.60 19.00 5.40
N ARG A 109 -9.37 17.69 5.36
CA ARG A 109 -9.33 16.82 6.55
C ARG A 109 -8.35 15.66 6.36
N PRO A 110 -7.79 15.08 7.42
CA PRO A 110 -6.94 13.92 7.30
C PRO A 110 -7.66 12.76 6.60
N VAL A 111 -6.92 12.00 5.80
CA VAL A 111 -7.45 10.82 5.10
C VAL A 111 -6.56 9.62 5.34
N THR A 112 -7.18 8.57 5.87
CA THR A 112 -6.56 7.28 6.09
C THR A 112 -6.77 6.39 4.86
N ALA A 113 -5.68 5.83 4.35
CA ALA A 113 -5.69 4.88 3.25
C ALA A 113 -5.04 3.54 3.66
N PRO A 114 -5.40 2.43 3.02
CA PRO A 114 -4.68 1.17 3.17
C PRO A 114 -3.22 1.32 2.74
N ALA A 115 -2.30 0.87 3.60
CA ALA A 115 -0.88 0.74 3.28
C ALA A 115 -0.53 -0.72 2.94
N VAL A 116 -1.22 -1.69 3.54
CA VAL A 116 -1.06 -3.12 3.26
C VAL A 116 -2.43 -3.77 3.35
N TRP A 117 -2.83 -4.53 2.34
CA TRP A 117 -4.11 -5.23 2.35
C TRP A 117 -4.04 -6.60 1.67
N THR A 118 -5.00 -7.44 2.02
CA THR A 118 -5.28 -8.69 1.33
C THR A 118 -6.70 -8.72 0.79
N ARG A 119 -6.95 -9.60 -0.19
CA ARG A 119 -8.28 -9.81 -0.76
C ARG A 119 -8.40 -11.24 -1.28
N GLN A 120 -9.58 -11.84 -1.15
CA GLN A 120 -9.90 -13.11 -1.79
C GLN A 120 -10.60 -12.83 -3.13
N TRP A 121 -10.11 -13.40 -4.23
CA TRP A 121 -10.74 -13.22 -5.54
C TRP A 121 -10.97 -14.56 -6.24
N GLY A 122 -12.21 -15.03 -6.22
CA GLY A 122 -12.52 -16.42 -6.53
C GLY A 122 -11.74 -17.34 -5.58
N LYS A 123 -10.91 -18.24 -6.12
CA LYS A 123 -10.04 -19.11 -5.32
C LYS A 123 -8.65 -18.53 -5.04
N GLY A 124 -8.26 -17.44 -5.72
CA GLY A 124 -6.93 -16.84 -5.60
C GLY A 124 -6.84 -15.85 -4.45
N ARG A 125 -5.66 -15.78 -3.85
CA ARG A 125 -5.34 -14.83 -2.79
C ARG A 125 -4.53 -13.66 -3.34
N ILE A 126 -4.92 -12.46 -2.93
CA ILE A 126 -4.30 -11.22 -3.38
C ILE A 126 -3.63 -10.56 -2.18
N PHE A 127 -2.37 -10.17 -2.35
CA PHE A 127 -1.62 -9.39 -1.38
C PHE A 127 -1.06 -8.13 -2.03
N VAL A 128 -1.23 -6.99 -1.37
CA VAL A 128 -0.67 -5.71 -1.82
C VAL A 128 0.01 -4.99 -0.68
N SER A 129 1.22 -4.49 -0.95
CA SER A 129 1.94 -3.54 -0.09
C SER A 129 2.14 -2.23 -0.85
N ALA A 130 1.56 -1.11 -0.39
CA ALA A 130 1.79 0.19 -1.03
C ALA A 130 3.23 0.71 -0.85
N PRO A 131 3.91 0.55 0.31
CA PRO A 131 5.32 0.90 0.45
C PRO A 131 6.24 0.06 -0.45
N GLY A 132 7.24 0.70 -1.05
CA GLY A 132 8.30 0.02 -1.83
C GLY A 132 8.78 0.76 -3.07
N HIS A 133 8.79 2.11 -3.07
CA HIS A 133 9.20 2.94 -4.21
C HIS A 133 10.65 2.70 -4.65
N ARG A 134 11.56 2.54 -3.68
CA ARG A 134 12.98 2.28 -3.92
C ARG A 134 13.46 1.05 -3.16
N ILE A 135 14.62 0.54 -3.57
CA ILE A 135 15.23 -0.64 -2.95
C ILE A 135 15.45 -0.46 -1.46
N GLU A 136 15.85 0.73 -0.99
CA GLU A 136 16.11 0.97 0.42
C GLU A 136 14.83 0.91 1.27
N VAL A 137 13.68 1.25 0.66
CA VAL A 137 12.36 1.09 1.29
C VAL A 137 12.00 -0.38 1.36
N VAL A 138 12.26 -1.14 0.30
CA VAL A 138 12.04 -2.60 0.27
C VAL A 138 12.97 -3.32 1.26
N GLU A 139 14.18 -2.80 1.49
CA GLU A 139 15.16 -3.35 2.43
C GLU A 139 14.88 -2.97 3.90
N ASN A 140 13.96 -2.04 4.18
CA ASN A 140 13.49 -1.79 5.53
C ASN A 140 13.02 -3.11 6.18
N PRO A 141 13.48 -3.46 7.40
CA PRO A 141 13.20 -4.78 7.99
C PRO A 141 11.71 -5.15 8.07
N ASN A 142 10.84 -4.16 8.32
CA ASN A 142 9.40 -4.38 8.42
C ASN A 142 8.78 -4.55 7.03
N VAL A 143 9.11 -3.67 6.08
CA VAL A 143 8.61 -3.75 4.69
C VAL A 143 9.06 -5.05 4.03
N LYS A 144 10.34 -5.40 4.14
CA LYS A 144 10.90 -6.65 3.61
C LYS A 144 10.14 -7.86 4.14
N LYS A 145 9.98 -7.95 5.46
CA LYS A 145 9.26 -9.05 6.12
C LYS A 145 7.81 -9.14 5.66
N ILE A 146 7.12 -8.00 5.53
CA ILE A 146 5.74 -7.95 5.03
C ILE A 146 5.66 -8.45 3.59
N ILE A 147 6.54 -7.99 2.69
CA ILE A 147 6.57 -8.42 1.29
C ILE A 147 6.87 -9.92 1.18
N GLU A 148 7.90 -10.43 1.86
CA GLU A 148 8.26 -11.85 1.85
C GLU A 148 7.11 -12.73 2.35
N ARG A 149 6.49 -12.36 3.48
CA ARG A 149 5.36 -13.11 4.04
C ARG A 149 4.12 -12.99 3.16
N GLY A 150 3.87 -11.84 2.56
CA GLY A 150 2.74 -11.60 1.67
C GLY A 150 2.82 -12.42 0.39
N LEU A 151 4.00 -12.47 -0.25
CA LEU A 151 4.28 -13.34 -1.40
C LEU A 151 4.04 -14.81 -1.03
N LEU A 152 4.58 -15.28 0.10
CA LEU A 152 4.38 -16.66 0.57
C LEU A 152 2.92 -16.97 0.92
N TRP A 153 2.19 -16.01 1.49
CA TRP A 153 0.79 -16.16 1.85
C TRP A 153 -0.09 -16.26 0.59
N ALA A 154 0.16 -15.43 -0.43
CA ALA A 154 -0.58 -15.44 -1.69
C ALA A 154 -0.27 -16.68 -2.54
N ALA A 155 0.96 -17.21 -2.47
CA ALA A 155 1.39 -18.37 -3.26
C ALA A 155 0.83 -19.72 -2.77
N ARG A 156 0.40 -19.79 -1.51
CA ARG A 156 -0.27 -20.95 -0.93
C ARG A 156 -1.75 -20.99 -1.36
#